data_AF-A0A822EAY3-F1
#
_entry.id   AF-A0A822EAY3-F1
#
_cell.length_a   1.000
_cell.length_b   1.000
_cell.length_c   1.000
_cell.angle_alpha   90.00
_cell.angle_beta   90.00
_cell.angle_gamma   90.00
#
_symmetry.space_group_name_H-M   'P 1'
#
loop_
_entity.id
_entity.type
_entity.pdbx_description
1 polymer ?
#
loop_
_entity_poly.entity_id
_entity_poly.type
_entity_poly.pdbx_seq_one_letter_code
_entity_poly.pdbx_strand_id
1 'polypeptide(L)' 'MRLLPAPHPHIARCLGNIGLVHETKRDIDLALKCFFEEFEMEEQCLPPDHPNLGLHLDWIIT' A
#
# COMPACT_ATOMS: atom_id res chain seq x y z
N MET A 1 10.12 -21.24 12.03
CA MET A 1 8.77 -21.08 11.43
C MET A 1 8.44 -19.61 11.37
N ARG A 2 8.64 -18.97 10.20
CA ARG A 2 8.06 -17.64 9.95
C ARG A 2 6.64 -17.94 9.49
N LEU A 3 5.69 -18.00 10.43
CA LEU A 3 4.29 -17.80 10.05
C LEU A 3 4.28 -16.39 9.47
N LEU A 4 4.27 -16.26 8.15
CA LEU A 4 3.70 -15.07 7.53
C LEU A 4 2.21 -15.26 7.74
N PRO A 5 1.59 -14.60 8.75
CA PRO A 5 0.14 -14.56 8.76
C PRO A 5 -0.22 -13.93 7.42
N ALA A 6 -1.19 -14.50 6.70
CA ALA A 6 -1.66 -13.96 5.43
C ALA A 6 -1.61 -12.42 5.50
N PRO A 7 -1.00 -11.75 4.50
CA PRO A 7 -0.77 -10.32 4.55
C PRO A 7 -2.09 -9.69 5.03
N HIS A 8 -2.02 -9.04 6.19
CA HIS A 8 -3.24 -8.54 6.81
C HIS A 8 -3.46 -7.18 6.17
N PRO A 9 -4.66 -6.83 5.69
CA PRO A 9 -4.95 -5.51 5.15
C PRO A 9 -4.62 -4.34 6.11
N HIS A 10 -4.41 -4.62 7.41
CA HIS A 10 -3.91 -3.65 8.36
C HIS A 10 -2.44 -3.30 8.17
N ILE A 11 -1.61 -4.24 7.71
CA ILE A 11 -0.19 -4.02 7.43
C ILE A 11 -0.03 -3.14 6.19
N ALA A 12 -0.81 -3.43 5.13
CA ALA A 12 -0.85 -2.60 3.93
C ALA A 12 -1.20 -1.14 4.26
N ARG A 13 -2.30 -0.92 4.99
CA ARG A 13 -2.69 0.42 5.45
C ARG A 13 -1.62 1.13 6.31
N CYS A 14 -0.85 0.38 7.10
CA CYS A 14 0.26 0.96 7.85
C CYS A 14 1.39 1.44 6.93
N LEU A 15 1.68 0.72 5.83
CA LEU A 15 2.63 1.15 4.81
C LEU A 15 2.16 2.42 4.09
N GLY A 16 0.88 2.51 3.72
CA GLY A 16 0.32 3.73 3.14
C GLY A 16 0.47 4.96 4.03
N ASN A 17 0.20 4.81 5.32
CA ASN A 17 0.42 5.88 6.29
C ASN A 17 1.90 6.30 6.39
N ILE A 18 2.84 5.36 6.26
CA ILE A 18 4.28 5.65 6.22
C ILE A 18 4.63 6.39 4.92
N GLY A 19 4.02 5.98 3.79
CA GLY A 19 4.13 6.66 2.51
C GLY A 19 3.72 8.14 2.59
N LEU A 20 2.56 8.43 3.20
CA LEU A 20 2.10 9.79 3.49
C LEU A 20 3.08 10.59 4.36
N VAL A 21 3.70 9.96 5.37
CA VAL A 21 4.72 10.62 6.19
C VAL A 21 5.97 10.98 5.36
N HIS A 22 6.35 10.14 4.40
CA HIS A 22 7.45 10.46 3.49
C HIS A 22 7.08 11.53 2.46
N GLU A 23 5.84 11.53 1.96
CA GLU A 23 5.32 12.56 1.08
C GLU A 23 5.36 13.94 1.77
N THR A 24 4.90 14.01 3.03
CA THR A 24 4.98 15.26 3.82
C THR A 24 6.42 15.72 4.09
N LYS A 25 7.38 14.79 4.11
CA LYS A 25 8.82 15.09 4.19
C LYS A 25 9.46 15.45 2.85
N ARG A 26 8.71 15.39 1.74
CA ARG A 26 9.21 15.50 0.35
C ARG A 26 10.20 14.40 -0.05
N ASP A 27 10.22 13.30 0.69
CA ASP A 27 11.00 12.11 0.35
C ASP A 27 10.19 11.24 -0.62
N ILE A 28 9.97 11.75 -1.83
CA ILE A 28 9.02 11.16 -2.80
C ILE A 28 9.41 9.73 -3.19
N ASP A 29 10.70 9.42 -3.31
CA ASP A 29 11.16 8.07 -3.66
C ASP A 29 10.79 7.02 -2.60
N LEU A 30 10.86 7.39 -1.32
CA LEU A 30 10.48 6.52 -0.21
C LEU A 30 8.96 6.41 -0.09
N ALA A 31 8.25 7.52 -0.33
CA ALA A 31 6.79 7.53 -0.35
C ALA A 31 6.24 6.57 -1.41
N LEU A 32 6.74 6.67 -2.64
CA LEU A 32 6.37 5.80 -3.75
C LEU A 32 6.67 4.34 -3.43
N LYS A 33 7.84 4.04 -2.86
CA LYS A 33 8.17 2.67 -2.47
C LYS A 33 7.19 2.10 -1.44
N CYS A 34 6.79 2.90 -0.44
CA CYS A 34 5.81 2.48 0.55
C CYS A 34 4.42 2.24 -0.06
N PHE A 35 3.98 3.08 -0.99
CA PHE A 35 2.71 2.90 -1.68
C PHE A 35 2.71 1.68 -2.62
N PHE A 36 3.83 1.41 -3.30
CA PHE A 36 3.98 0.20 -4.11
C PHE A 36 3.93 -1.08 -3.27
N GLU A 37 4.61 -1.10 -2.12
CA GLU A 37 4.58 -2.24 -1.20
C GLU A 37 3.19 -2.43 -0.57
N GLU A 38 2.48 -1.33 -0.23
CA GLU A 38 1.08 -1.38 0.20
C GLU A 38 0.20 -2.03 -0.87
N PHE A 39 0.33 -1.60 -2.13
CA PHE A 39 -0.45 -2.11 -3.25
C PHE A 39 -0.21 -3.61 -3.52
N GLU A 40 1.05 -4.04 -3.57
CA GLU A 40 1.40 -5.45 -3.78
C GLU A 40 0.83 -6.33 -2.66
N MET A 41 0.80 -5.82 -1.43
CA MET A 41 0.14 -6.51 -0.32
C MET A 41 -1.37 -6.53 -0.51
N GLU A 42 -2.01 -5.41 -0.83
CA GLU A 42 -3.46 -5.33 -1.06
C GLU A 42 -3.92 -6.27 -2.18
N GLU A 43 -3.18 -6.37 -3.28
CA GLU A 43 -3.44 -7.30 -4.39
C GLU A 43 -3.37 -8.77 -3.96
N GLN A 44 -2.47 -9.11 -3.03
CA GLN A 44 -2.38 -10.46 -2.46
C GLN A 44 -3.45 -10.76 -1.40
N CYS A 45 -3.99 -9.73 -0.74
CA CYS A 45 -4.95 -9.86 0.37
C CYS A 45 -6.40 -9.83 -0.09
N LEU A 46 -6.70 -8.99 -1.08
CA LEU A 46 -8.05 -8.60 -1.44
C LEU A 46 -8.46 -9.31 -2.73
N PRO A 47 -9.72 -9.75 -2.84
CA PRO A 47 -10.26 -10.16 -4.12
C PRO A 47 -10.13 -9.01 -5.13
N PRO A 48 -9.88 -9.29 -6.42
CA PRO A 48 -9.70 -8.27 -7.46
C PRO A 48 -10.89 -7.31 -7.66
N ASP A 49 -12.04 -7.62 -7.04
CA ASP A 49 -13.29 -6.83 -7.10
C ASP A 49 -13.49 -5.95 -5.85
N HIS A 50 -12.46 -5.80 -4.99
CA HIS A 50 -12.58 -5.02 -3.77
C HIS A 50 -12.42 -3.50 -4.05
N PRO A 51 -13.38 -2.65 -3.63
CA PRO A 51 -13.40 -1.22 -3.96
C PRO A 51 -12.19 -0.41 -3.47
N ASN A 52 -11.43 -0.90 -2.48
CA ASN A 52 -10.20 -0.24 -2.05
C ASN A 52 -9.06 -0.32 -3.07
N LEU A 53 -9.02 -1.35 -3.93
CA LEU A 53 -7.98 -1.48 -4.97
C LEU A 53 -8.10 -0.36 -6.03
N GLY A 54 -9.33 0.09 -6.30
CA GLY A 54 -9.62 1.10 -7.33
C GLY A 54 -9.26 2.54 -6.94
N LEU A 55 -9.26 2.88 -5.65
CA LEU A 55 -8.93 4.22 -5.18
C LEU A 55 -7.44 4.57 -5.33
N HIS A 56 -6.57 3.55 -5.32
CA HIS A 56 -5.12 3.74 -5.42
C HIS A 56 -4.63 3.86 -6.86
N LEU A 57 -5.29 3.20 -7.82
CA LEU A 57 -4.97 3.31 -9.25
C LEU A 57 -5.15 4.73 -9.79
N ASP A 58 -6.13 5.47 -9.28
CA ASP A 58 -6.41 6.84 -9.71
C ASP A 58 -5.33 7.85 -9.26
N TRP A 59 -4.68 7.57 -8.12
CA TRP A 59 -3.62 8.42 -7.55
C TRP A 59 -2.25 8.27 -8.21
N ILE A 60 -1.98 7.15 -8.89
CA ILE A 60 -0.67 6.89 -9.54
C ILE A 60 -0.66 7.36 -11.00
N ILE A 61 -1.83 7.53 -11.64
CA ILE A 61 -1.94 7.86 -13.06
C ILE A 61 -2.19 9.37 -13.31
N THR A 62 -2.43 10.16 -12.26
CA THR A 62 -2.63 11.63 -12.35
C THR A 62 -1.44 12.40 -11.80
#